data_AF-A0A4Y2DIE8-F1
#
_entry.id   AF-A0A4Y2DIE8-F1
#
_cell.length_a   1.000
_cell.length_b   1.000
_cell.length_c   1.000
_cell.angle_alpha   90.00
_cell.angle_beta   90.00
_cell.angle_gamma   90.00
#
_symmetry.space_group_name_H-M   'P 1'
#
loop_
_entity.id
_entity.type
_entity.pdbx_description
1 polymer ?
#
loop_
_entity_poly.entity_id
_entity_poly.type
_entity_poly.pdbx_seq_one_letter_code
_entity_poly.pdbx_strand_id
1 'polypeptide(L)'
;MQAMVFVNSDGEPPFERSIRVYPLNPENPQKPFININILSRNLDPMAYPIFFPCGEPGWQPNWRCESCQGAQGNQSRVNVTKLHYKSAVTAVIDDFNPIISAGKLTQQWIVGSYLQVEANNLNFIRTHQQLLRTELYQGFADRNSSNPALII
;
A
#
# COMPACT_ATOMS: atom_id res chain seq x y z
N MET A 1 20.69 -9.62 -13.12
CA MET A 1 20.47 -8.17 -13.27
C MET A 1 19.00 -7.95 -13.59
N GLN A 2 18.28 -7.13 -12.82
CA GLN A 2 17.02 -6.56 -13.28
C GLN A 2 17.34 -5.20 -13.90
N ALA A 3 16.93 -4.99 -15.15
CA ALA A 3 17.03 -3.70 -15.83
C ALA A 3 15.66 -3.03 -15.79
N MET A 4 15.63 -1.76 -15.41
CA MET A 4 14.41 -0.95 -15.34
C MET A 4 14.50 0.12 -16.43
N VAL A 5 13.57 0.09 -17.38
CA VAL A 5 13.49 1.07 -18.47
C VAL A 5 12.37 2.05 -18.14
N PHE A 6 12.72 3.32 -17.95
CA PHE A 6 11.75 4.39 -17.76
C PHE A 6 11.39 4.97 -19.13
N VAL A 7 10.10 5.01 -19.44
CA VAL A 7 9.59 5.68 -20.64
C VAL A 7 8.84 6.91 -20.15
N ASN A 8 9.56 8.01 -20.01
CA ASN A 8 8.99 9.31 -19.63
C ASN A 8 9.74 10.40 -20.41
N SER A 9 9.03 11.41 -20.88
CA SER A 9 9.62 12.54 -21.63
C SER A 9 10.67 13.31 -20.82
N ASP A 10 10.53 13.29 -19.49
CA ASP A 10 11.34 14.11 -18.58
C ASP A 10 12.47 13.32 -17.90
N GLY A 11 12.65 12.03 -18.23
CA GLY A 11 13.65 11.15 -17.57
C GLY A 11 13.34 10.81 -16.10
N GLU A 12 12.36 11.48 -15.50
CA GLU A 12 11.86 11.18 -14.17
C GLU A 12 11.24 9.77 -14.12
N PRO A 13 11.58 8.94 -13.12
CA PRO A 13 10.93 7.66 -12.92
C PRO A 13 9.41 7.87 -12.77
N PRO A 14 8.57 7.27 -13.63
CA PRO A 14 7.13 7.35 -13.47
C PRO A 14 6.76 6.81 -12.08
N PHE A 15 5.92 7.59 -11.38
CA PHE A 15 5.39 7.19 -10.08
C PHE A 15 4.62 5.86 -10.15
N GLU A 16 3.98 5.59 -11.30
CA GLU A 16 3.32 4.32 -11.60
C GLU A 16 4.34 3.26 -12.02
N ARG A 17 4.81 2.50 -11.03
CA ARG A 17 5.45 1.21 -11.28
C ARG A 17 4.37 0.18 -11.55
N SER A 18 4.03 -0.03 -12.81
CA SER A 18 3.08 -1.07 -13.23
C SER A 18 3.77 -2.30 -13.80
N ILE A 19 3.30 -3.49 -13.44
CA ILE A 19 3.69 -4.75 -14.09
C ILE A 19 2.72 -5.01 -15.23
N ARG A 20 3.22 -5.32 -16.43
CA ARG A 20 2.38 -5.83 -17.54
C ARG A 20 2.45 -7.34 -17.58
N VAL A 21 1.28 -7.96 -17.62
CA VAL A 21 1.13 -9.42 -17.68
C VAL A 21 0.47 -9.78 -18.99
N TYR A 22 1.10 -10.67 -19.75
CA TYR A 22 0.58 -11.18 -21.01
C TYR A 22 0.01 -12.58 -20.75
N PRO A 23 -1.32 -12.72 -20.60
CA PRO A 23 -1.92 -14.04 -20.44
C PRO A 23 -1.72 -14.86 -21.71
N LEU A 24 -1.47 -16.16 -21.54
CA LEU A 24 -1.35 -17.13 -22.64
C LEU A 24 -2.65 -17.22 -23.46
N ASN A 25 -3.80 -16.99 -22.82
CA ASN A 25 -5.10 -16.97 -23.47
C ASN A 25 -5.87 -15.69 -23.06
N PRO A 26 -5.74 -14.58 -23.81
CA PRO A 26 -6.40 -13.33 -23.47
C PRO A 26 -7.91 -13.42 -23.73
N GLU A 27 -8.73 -13.10 -22.73
CA GLU A 27 -10.20 -13.03 -22.90
C GLU A 27 -10.62 -12.02 -23.97
N ASN A 28 -9.84 -10.95 -24.14
CA ASN A 28 -10.04 -9.94 -25.16
C ASN A 28 -8.78 -9.80 -26.04
N PRO A 29 -8.82 -10.24 -27.31
CA PRO A 29 -7.71 -10.10 -28.26
C PRO A 29 -7.25 -8.65 -28.48
N GLN A 30 -8.13 -7.66 -28.29
CA GLN A 30 -7.81 -6.23 -28.40
C GLN A 30 -7.09 -5.68 -27.16
N LYS A 31 -7.13 -6.39 -26.03
CA LYS A 31 -6.41 -6.04 -24.80
C LYS A 31 -5.50 -7.20 -24.40
N PRO A 32 -4.34 -7.35 -25.07
CA PRO A 32 -3.49 -8.53 -24.94
C PRO A 32 -2.71 -8.58 -23.61
N PHE A 33 -2.83 -7.57 -22.76
CA PHE A 33 -2.14 -7.53 -21.47
C PHE A 33 -3.00 -6.92 -20.36
N ILE A 34 -2.69 -7.34 -19.14
CA ILE A 34 -3.23 -6.81 -17.90
C ILE A 34 -2.16 -5.90 -17.30
N ASN A 35 -2.53 -4.66 -16.96
CA ASN A 35 -1.67 -3.74 -16.24
C ASN A 35 -1.97 -3.84 -14.74
N ILE A 36 -0.94 -4.13 -13.96
CA ILE A 36 -1.01 -4.27 -12.50
C ILE A 36 -0.29 -3.11 -11.87
N ASN A 37 -1.07 -2.20 -11.27
CA ASN A 37 -0.57 -1.03 -10.57
C ASN A 37 0.15 -1.42 -9.26
N ILE A 38 1.05 -0.58 -8.77
CA ILE A 38 1.73 -0.69 -7.46
C ILE A 38 0.75 -0.79 -6.28
N LEU A 39 -0.48 -0.29 -6.45
CA LEU A 39 -1.54 -0.37 -5.45
C LEU A 39 -2.37 -1.65 -5.55
N SER A 40 -2.16 -2.48 -6.57
CA SER A 40 -2.91 -3.72 -6.78
C SER A 40 -2.63 -4.74 -5.68
N ARG A 41 -3.70 -5.42 -5.24
CA ARG A 41 -3.59 -6.56 -4.31
C ARG A 41 -2.80 -7.74 -4.90
N ASN A 42 -2.69 -7.82 -6.22
CA ASN A 42 -1.99 -8.92 -6.90
C ASN A 42 -0.50 -8.61 -7.14
N LEU A 43 0.00 -7.44 -6.74
CA LEU A 43 1.39 -7.07 -7.01
C LEU A 43 2.37 -7.98 -6.27
N ASP A 44 2.15 -8.20 -4.98
CA ASP A 44 3.01 -9.04 -4.13
C ASP A 44 3.09 -10.50 -4.62
N PRO A 45 1.97 -11.23 -4.84
CA PRO A 45 2.03 -12.61 -5.32
C PRO A 45 2.67 -12.73 -6.70
N MET A 46 2.57 -11.70 -7.55
CA MET A 46 3.19 -11.72 -8.87
C MET A 46 4.67 -11.34 -8.87
N ALA A 47 5.09 -10.44 -7.98
CA ALA A 47 6.50 -10.06 -7.83
C ALA A 47 7.30 -11.09 -7.02
N TYR A 48 6.64 -11.80 -6.10
CA TYR A 48 7.26 -12.78 -5.21
C TYR A 48 6.49 -14.11 -5.15
N PRO A 49 6.34 -14.86 -6.27
CA PRO A 49 5.57 -16.10 -6.29
C PRO A 49 6.04 -17.14 -5.25
N ILE A 50 7.33 -17.14 -4.91
CA ILE A 50 7.91 -18.03 -3.89
C ILE A 50 7.32 -17.78 -2.49
N PHE A 51 6.86 -16.56 -2.18
CA PHE A 51 6.22 -16.22 -0.91
C PHE A 51 4.72 -16.51 -0.90
N PHE A 52 4.10 -16.60 -2.08
CA PHE A 52 2.66 -16.75 -2.26
C PHE A 52 2.39 -17.91 -3.23
N PRO A 53 2.65 -19.16 -2.82
CA PRO A 53 2.58 -20.31 -3.71
C PRO A 53 1.17 -20.54 -4.26
N CYS A 54 0.12 -20.12 -3.53
CA CYS A 54 -1.26 -20.20 -3.98
C CYS A 54 -1.75 -18.89 -4.63
N GLY A 55 -0.88 -17.89 -4.78
CA GLY A 55 -1.23 -16.59 -5.35
C GLY A 55 -2.19 -15.80 -4.45
N GLU A 56 -2.06 -15.94 -3.13
CA GLU A 56 -2.93 -15.27 -2.18
C GLU A 56 -2.88 -13.76 -2.41
N PRO A 57 -4.04 -13.13 -2.57
CA PRO A 57 -4.06 -11.71 -2.84
C PRO A 57 -3.69 -10.91 -1.59
N GLY A 58 -2.92 -9.85 -1.79
CA GLY A 58 -2.49 -8.93 -0.73
C GLY A 58 -3.61 -8.05 -0.18
N TRP A 59 -3.19 -7.06 0.63
CA TRP A 59 -4.08 -6.10 1.27
C TRP A 59 -5.03 -5.38 0.29
N GLN A 60 -6.23 -5.08 0.77
CA GLN A 60 -7.24 -4.32 0.04
C GLN A 60 -7.79 -3.16 0.88
N PRO A 61 -8.19 -2.05 0.24
CA PRO A 61 -8.97 -1.01 0.90
C PRO A 61 -10.22 -1.60 1.58
N ASN A 62 -10.54 -1.10 2.77
CA ASN A 62 -11.68 -1.52 3.59
C ASN A 62 -11.60 -2.92 4.22
N TRP A 63 -10.43 -3.55 4.21
CA TRP A 63 -10.21 -4.77 5.00
C TRP A 63 -10.46 -4.45 6.49
N ARG A 64 -11.41 -5.16 7.11
CA ARG A 64 -11.72 -4.99 8.53
C ARG A 64 -10.91 -5.90 9.42
N CYS A 65 -10.41 -5.36 10.53
CA CYS A 65 -9.79 -6.20 11.55
C CYS A 65 -10.93 -6.96 12.24
N GLU A 66 -11.00 -8.28 12.03
CA GLU A 66 -11.90 -9.10 12.82
C GLU A 66 -11.36 -9.10 14.25
N SER A 67 -12.14 -8.54 15.17
CA SER A 67 -11.78 -8.53 16.59
C SER A 67 -11.53 -9.96 17.04
N CYS A 68 -10.35 -10.22 17.59
CA CYS A 68 -10.08 -11.47 18.28
C CYS A 68 -11.14 -11.65 19.38
N GLN A 69 -11.90 -12.75 19.37
CA GLN A 69 -12.84 -13.08 20.45
C GLN A 69 -12.05 -13.19 21.75
N GLY A 70 -12.07 -12.13 22.57
CA GLY A 70 -11.33 -12.06 23.84
C GLY A 70 -10.83 -10.66 24.22
N ALA A 71 -10.68 -9.74 23.27
CA ALA A 71 -10.29 -8.36 23.58
C ALA A 71 -11.53 -7.50 23.86
N GLN A 72 -11.98 -7.43 25.12
CA GLN A 72 -13.08 -6.54 25.55
C GLN A 72 -12.73 -5.03 25.51
N GLY A 73 -11.59 -4.63 24.95
CA GLY A 73 -11.14 -3.24 24.90
C GLY A 73 -11.08 -2.69 23.48
N ASN A 74 -11.93 -1.71 23.19
CA ASN A 74 -11.88 -0.81 22.04
C ASN A 74 -12.18 -1.41 20.65
N GLN A 75 -13.46 -1.34 20.27
CA GLN A 75 -13.98 -1.49 18.89
C GLN A 75 -13.47 -0.41 17.90
N SER A 76 -12.37 0.29 18.21
CA SER A 76 -12.05 1.59 17.60
C SER A 76 -11.24 1.51 16.30
N ARG A 77 -10.64 0.36 15.94
CA ARG A 77 -9.88 0.21 14.68
C ARG A 77 -10.60 -0.71 13.70
N VAL A 78 -11.59 -0.14 13.01
CA VAL A 78 -12.43 -0.89 12.06
C VAL A 78 -11.67 -1.29 10.79
N ASN A 79 -10.67 -0.51 10.35
CA ASN A 79 -9.96 -0.74 9.09
C ASN A 79 -8.46 -1.06 9.29
N VAL A 80 -7.99 -2.13 8.64
CA VAL A 80 -6.58 -2.50 8.56
C VAL A 80 -5.91 -1.61 7.52
N THR A 81 -4.84 -0.91 7.88
CA THR A 81 -4.04 -0.13 6.93
C THR A 81 -3.07 -1.05 6.19
N LYS A 82 -2.59 -0.63 5.01
CA LYS A 82 -1.55 -1.39 4.27
C LYS A 82 -0.31 -1.64 5.14
N LEU A 83 0.09 -0.67 5.97
CA LEU A 83 1.21 -0.80 6.92
C LEU A 83 0.93 -1.88 7.97
N HIS A 84 -0.26 -1.89 8.58
CA HIS A 84 -0.63 -2.92 9.56
C HIS A 84 -0.55 -4.32 8.94
N TYR A 85 -1.08 -4.50 7.72
CA TYR A 85 -0.98 -5.77 7.01
C TYR A 85 0.46 -6.20 6.76
N LYS A 86 1.30 -5.31 6.20
CA LYS A 86 2.71 -5.62 5.91
C LYS A 86 3.49 -5.97 7.17
N SER A 87 3.25 -5.23 8.26
CA SER A 87 3.85 -5.49 9.57
C SER A 87 3.44 -6.85 10.14
N ALA A 88 2.16 -7.22 10.00
CA ALA A 88 1.64 -8.50 10.49
C ALA A 88 2.22 -9.68 9.70
N VAL A 89 2.35 -9.55 8.39
CA VAL A 89 2.95 -10.58 7.51
C VAL A 89 4.42 -10.84 7.84
N THR A 90 5.15 -9.85 8.36
CA THR A 90 6.54 -10.00 8.80
C THR A 90 6.69 -10.23 10.31
N ALA A 91 5.60 -10.36 11.05
CA ALA A 91 5.68 -10.62 12.48
C ALA A 91 6.35 -11.98 12.71
N VAL A 92 7.25 -12.02 13.68
CA VAL A 92 7.86 -13.27 14.14
C VAL A 92 6.82 -13.98 14.99
N ILE A 93 6.31 -15.08 14.47
CA ILE A 93 5.44 -16.03 15.15
C ILE A 93 6.27 -17.31 15.29
N ASP A 94 5.92 -18.19 16.23
CA ASP A 94 6.66 -19.44 16.50
C ASP A 94 6.63 -20.45 15.31
N ASP A 95 5.94 -20.10 14.22
CA ASP A 95 5.84 -20.87 12.99
C ASP A 95 6.82 -20.40 11.90
N PHE A 96 7.13 -21.32 10.98
CA PHE A 96 7.94 -21.00 9.81
C PHE A 96 7.25 -19.95 8.92
N ASN A 97 7.90 -18.79 8.77
CA ASN A 97 7.46 -17.74 7.86
C ASN A 97 8.41 -17.64 6.66
N PRO A 98 7.94 -17.93 5.42
CA PRO A 98 8.79 -17.95 4.23
C PRO A 98 9.34 -16.57 3.86
N ILE A 99 8.61 -15.50 4.17
CA ILE A 99 9.00 -14.13 3.83
C ILE A 99 10.23 -13.71 4.62
N ILE A 100 10.28 -14.00 5.92
CA ILE A 100 11.44 -13.63 6.76
C ILE A 100 12.62 -14.59 6.62
N SER A 101 12.38 -15.80 6.12
CA SER A 101 13.41 -16.86 6.01
C SER A 101 14.22 -16.82 4.71
N ALA A 102 13.86 -15.97 3.73
CA ALA A 102 14.45 -15.97 2.39
C ALA A 102 15.64 -15.01 2.19
N GLY A 103 16.19 -14.44 3.26
CA GLY A 103 17.43 -13.67 3.25
C GLY A 103 17.39 -12.42 2.36
N LYS A 104 18.14 -12.40 1.24
CA LYS A 104 18.18 -11.23 0.33
C LYS A 104 16.80 -10.91 -0.26
N LEU A 105 16.00 -11.94 -0.54
CA LEU A 105 14.65 -11.74 -1.09
C LEU A 105 13.74 -11.06 -0.07
N THR A 106 13.91 -11.36 1.22
CA THR A 106 13.24 -10.66 2.34
C THR A 106 13.55 -9.17 2.31
N GLN A 107 14.83 -8.80 2.15
CA GLN A 107 15.23 -7.39 2.11
C GLN A 107 14.57 -6.65 0.93
N GLN A 108 14.55 -7.29 -0.25
CA GLN A 108 13.88 -6.73 -1.43
C GLN A 108 12.38 -6.55 -1.18
N TRP A 109 11.74 -7.53 -0.54
CA TRP A 109 10.32 -7.46 -0.20
C TRP A 109 10.02 -6.37 0.84
N ILE A 110 10.87 -6.18 1.85
CA ILE A 110 10.72 -5.11 2.86
C ILE A 110 10.77 -3.74 2.18
N VAL A 111 11.79 -3.50 1.36
CA VAL A 111 11.94 -2.24 0.60
C VAL A 111 10.75 -2.03 -0.34
N GLY A 112 10.35 -3.06 -1.08
CA GLY A 112 9.18 -3.00 -1.97
C GLY A 112 7.87 -2.73 -1.22
N SER A 113 7.72 -3.30 -0.02
CA SER A 113 6.55 -3.10 0.84
C SER A 113 6.48 -1.67 1.39
N TYR A 114 7.61 -1.10 1.80
CA TYR A 114 7.69 0.31 2.21
C TYR A 114 7.26 1.24 1.07
N LEU A 115 7.80 1.03 -0.14
CA LEU A 115 7.40 1.80 -1.33
C LEU A 115 5.90 1.71 -1.63
N GLN A 116 5.29 0.53 -1.45
CA GLN A 116 3.85 0.35 -1.63
C GLN A 116 3.01 1.07 -0.57
N VAL A 117 3.50 1.13 0.68
CA VAL A 117 2.84 1.88 1.76
C VAL A 117 2.88 3.37 1.46
N GLU A 118 4.04 3.90 1.07
CA GLU A 118 4.18 5.32 0.70
C GLU A 118 3.35 5.67 -0.54
N ALA A 119 3.35 4.81 -1.56
CA ALA A 119 2.51 5.00 -2.73
C ALA A 119 1.02 5.07 -2.37
N ASN A 120 0.57 4.23 -1.42
CA ASN A 120 -0.79 4.25 -0.93
C ASN A 120 -1.12 5.55 -0.17
N ASN A 121 -0.20 6.03 0.67
CA ASN A 121 -0.35 7.28 1.43
C ASN A 121 -0.42 8.49 0.48
N LEU A 122 0.48 8.56 -0.50
CA LEU A 122 0.48 9.61 -1.51
C LEU A 122 -0.79 9.58 -2.37
N ASN A 123 -1.28 8.38 -2.72
CA ASN A 123 -2.56 8.24 -3.43
C ASN A 123 -3.74 8.74 -2.59
N PHE A 124 -3.75 8.47 -1.28
CA PHE A 124 -4.77 9.00 -0.36
C PHE A 124 -4.73 10.53 -0.32
N ILE A 125 -3.55 11.10 -0.12
CA ILE A 125 -3.35 12.57 -0.12
C ILE A 125 -3.84 13.17 -1.44
N ARG A 126 -3.48 12.58 -2.58
CA ARG A 126 -3.88 13.06 -3.92
C ARG A 126 -5.39 13.02 -4.13
N THR A 127 -6.07 11.96 -3.67
CA THR A 127 -7.51 11.78 -3.87
C THR A 127 -8.37 12.55 -2.86
N HIS A 128 -7.84 12.87 -1.67
CA HIS A 128 -8.56 13.54 -0.59
C HIS A 128 -8.09 14.99 -0.36
N GLN A 129 -7.43 15.61 -1.34
CA GLN A 129 -6.88 16.97 -1.26
C GLN A 129 -7.90 18.01 -0.76
N GLN A 130 -9.14 17.96 -1.24
CA GLN A 130 -10.17 18.93 -0.87
C GLN A 130 -10.53 18.85 0.62
N LEU A 131 -10.73 17.63 1.14
CA LEU A 131 -11.02 17.38 2.54
C LEU A 131 -9.86 17.86 3.43
N LEU A 132 -8.63 17.48 3.08
CA LEU A 132 -7.43 17.88 3.84
C LEU A 132 -7.26 19.40 3.88
N ARG A 133 -7.58 20.10 2.78
CA ARG A 133 -7.56 21.57 2.74
C ARG A 133 -8.63 22.17 3.65
N THR A 134 -9.86 21.63 3.64
CA THR A 134 -10.93 22.12 4.52
C THR A 134 -10.59 21.92 5.99
N GLU A 135 -10.03 20.77 6.36
CA GLU A 135 -9.59 20.49 7.73
C GLU A 135 -8.49 21.46 8.18
N LEU A 136 -7.52 21.77 7.30
CA LEU A 136 -6.46 22.73 7.60
C LEU A 136 -7.02 24.13 7.87
N TYR A 137 -7.93 24.62 7.02
CA TYR A 137 -8.55 25.94 7.21
C TYR A 137 -9.40 26.00 8.47
N GLN A 138 -10.15 24.94 8.76
CA GLN A 138 -10.93 24.83 9.99
C GLN A 138 -10.02 24.88 11.22
N GLY A 139 -8.95 24.08 11.25
CA GLY A 139 -7.98 24.09 12.35
C GLY A 139 -7.27 25.43 12.54
N PHE A 140 -7.01 26.17 11.45
CA PHE A 140 -6.47 27.53 11.52
C PHE A 140 -7.47 28.52 12.12
N ALA A 141 -8.74 28.46 11.71
CA ALA A 141 -9.79 29.30 12.27
C ALA A 141 -10.01 29.02 13.77
N ASP A 142 -10.02 27.75 14.17
CA ASP A 142 -10.22 27.32 15.56
C ASP A 142 -9.04 27.72 16.47
N ARG A 143 -7.81 27.73 15.94
CA ARG A 143 -6.63 28.22 16.68
C ARG A 143 -6.68 29.73 16.92
N ASN A 144 -7.17 30.50 15.95
CA ASN A 144 -7.27 31.96 16.07
C ASN A 144 -8.42 32.38 17.00
N SER A 145 -9.52 31.62 17.05
CA SER A 145 -10.62 31.89 17.97
C SER A 145 -10.30 31.52 19.43
N SER A 146 -9.38 30.58 19.65
CA SER A 146 -8.95 30.12 20.99
C SER A 146 -7.78 30.90 21.59
N ASN A 147 -7.10 31.77 20.83
CA ASN A 147 -5.99 32.59 21.33
C ASN A 147 -6.27 34.10 21.15
N PRO A 148 -7.04 34.73 22.06
CA PRO A 148 -7.39 36.15 21.97
C PRO A 148 -6.24 37.13 22.30
N ALA A 149 -4.99 36.66 22.48
CA ALA A 149 -3.90 37.47 23.05
C ALA A 149 -2.84 38.00 22.05
N LEU A 150 -3.05 37.90 20.74
CA LEU A 150 -2.08 38.39 19.72
C LEU A 150 -2.68 39.40 18.73
N ILE A 151 -3.61 40.23 19.20
CA ILE A 151 -3.99 41.47 18.51
C ILE A 151 -3.48 42.64 19.37
N ILE A 152 -2.25 43.07 19.08
CA ILE A 152 -1.77 44.45 19.30
C ILE A 152 -1.33 44.95 17.93
#